data_AF-A0A2T2XUK9-F1
#
_entry.id   AF-A0A2T2XUK9-F1
#
_cell.length_a   1.000
_cell.length_b   1.000
_cell.length_c   1.000
_cell.angle_alpha   90.00
_cell.angle_beta   90.00
_cell.angle_gamma   90.00
#
_symmetry.space_group_name_H-M   'P 1'
#
loop_
_entity.id
_entity.type
_entity.pdbx_description
1 polymer ?
#
loop_
_entity_poly.entity_id
_entity_poly.type
_entity_poly.pdbx_seq_one_letter_code
_entity_poly.pdbx_strand_id
1 'polypeptide(L)'
;MAFDTTIFEEKDFRVALNKLEELLSHSKAVLLGAGSSACAGLPLTNQLTNKALESDRLSADSKRILSSIQYSFAGANPTSHIEDYLSELVDWLAITSRRINRGIDSSNVKIGDIEYSHKQLIAAIDEIKLAIFDVINIEVDSEIHERFVKALHRPMRPGKENHTGSVDYLVMNYDTLIEDALALSELKYADGIEGGVSGWWSPTTFDKKSLDARVFKLHGSVNWAEHPSSTTPLRIASHLKRNKNQTAKIMIWPASTKYRETQLDPYANLLQRARLVLNPK
;
A
#
# COMPACT_ATOMS: atom_id res chain seq x y z
N MET A 1 6.23 -7.68 24.09
CA MET A 1 5.27 -7.98 25.18
C MET A 1 4.73 -9.38 24.92
N ALA A 2 4.73 -10.28 25.92
CA ALA A 2 4.03 -11.54 25.77
C ALA A 2 2.53 -11.25 25.74
N PHE A 3 1.85 -11.64 24.66
CA PHE A 3 0.39 -11.60 24.60
C PHE A 3 -0.15 -12.54 25.67
N ASP A 4 -1.02 -12.05 26.55
CA ASP A 4 -1.72 -12.92 27.49
C ASP A 4 -2.73 -13.76 26.70
N THR A 5 -2.44 -15.06 26.59
CA THR A 5 -3.27 -16.00 25.82
C THR A 5 -4.37 -16.65 26.67
N THR A 6 -4.43 -16.40 27.99
CA THR A 6 -5.43 -17.06 28.85
C THR A 6 -6.85 -16.65 28.50
N ILE A 7 -7.04 -15.46 27.93
CA ILE A 7 -8.35 -15.01 27.41
C ILE A 7 -8.90 -15.95 26.32
N PHE A 8 -8.03 -16.63 25.56
CA PHE A 8 -8.46 -17.61 24.56
C PHE A 8 -8.88 -18.97 25.16
N GLU A 9 -8.62 -19.20 26.45
CA GLU A 9 -9.09 -20.38 27.18
C GLU A 9 -10.52 -20.21 27.70
N GLU A 10 -11.02 -18.98 27.77
CA GLU A 10 -12.41 -18.70 28.09
C GLU A 10 -13.34 -19.39 27.10
N LYS A 11 -14.42 -19.99 27.63
CA LYS A 11 -15.31 -20.85 26.85
C LYS A 11 -15.82 -20.18 25.57
N ASP A 12 -16.23 -18.91 25.66
CA ASP A 12 -16.83 -18.19 24.55
C ASP A 12 -15.79 -17.89 23.45
N PHE A 13 -14.58 -17.49 23.82
CA PHE A 13 -13.47 -17.30 22.88
C PHE A 13 -13.04 -18.61 22.23
N ARG A 14 -12.97 -19.71 22.99
CA ARG A 14 -12.64 -21.04 22.45
C ARG A 14 -13.66 -21.51 21.44
N VAL A 15 -14.95 -21.30 21.71
CA VAL A 15 -16.03 -21.61 20.75
C VAL A 15 -15.92 -20.75 19.50
N ALA A 16 -15.64 -19.45 19.63
CA ALA A 16 -15.43 -18.56 18.49
C ALA A 16 -14.20 -18.97 17.65
N LEU A 17 -13.10 -19.35 18.30
CA LEU A 17 -11.88 -19.78 17.63
C LEU A 17 -12.08 -21.08 16.85
N ASN A 18 -12.75 -22.07 17.43
CA ASN A 18 -13.07 -23.31 16.72
C ASN A 18 -13.95 -23.05 15.48
N LYS A 19 -14.94 -22.15 15.59
CA LYS A 19 -15.75 -21.75 14.44
C LYS A 19 -14.92 -21.02 13.38
N LEU A 20 -13.99 -20.16 13.79
CA LEU A 20 -13.07 -19.50 12.86
C LEU A 20 -12.18 -20.52 12.13
N GLU A 21 -11.64 -21.53 12.84
CA GLU A 21 -10.86 -22.60 12.21
C GLU A 21 -11.68 -23.40 11.19
N GLU A 22 -12.95 -23.69 11.48
CA GLU A 22 -13.88 -24.34 10.55
C GLU A 22 -14.17 -23.48 9.30
N LEU A 23 -14.34 -22.17 9.47
CA LEU A 23 -14.51 -21.26 8.33
C LEU A 23 -13.24 -21.21 7.47
N LEU A 24 -12.08 -21.13 8.11
CA LEU A 24 -10.77 -21.09 7.46
C LEU A 24 -10.42 -22.39 6.72
N SER A 25 -11.11 -23.51 6.95
CA SER A 25 -10.89 -24.74 6.19
C SER A 25 -11.45 -24.70 4.75
N HIS A 26 -12.22 -23.67 4.39
CA HIS A 26 -12.84 -23.56 3.06
C HIS A 26 -12.01 -22.70 2.10
N SER A 27 -12.13 -21.38 2.21
CA SER A 27 -11.36 -20.40 1.46
C SER A 27 -10.81 -19.36 2.42
N LYS A 28 -9.62 -18.86 2.12
CA LYS A 28 -8.91 -17.90 2.98
C LYS A 28 -8.62 -16.63 2.18
N ALA A 29 -9.32 -15.57 2.55
CA ALA A 29 -9.01 -14.22 2.12
C ALA A 29 -8.73 -13.37 3.36
N VAL A 30 -7.69 -12.55 3.31
CA VAL A 30 -7.29 -11.67 4.40
C VAL A 30 -7.23 -10.24 3.89
N LEU A 31 -7.95 -9.33 4.54
CA LEU A 31 -7.82 -7.89 4.30
C LEU A 31 -6.95 -7.26 5.39
N LEU A 32 -5.85 -6.63 4.98
CA LEU A 32 -4.89 -6.00 5.88
C LEU A 32 -4.88 -4.48 5.66
N GLY A 33 -5.11 -3.76 6.75
CA GLY A 33 -4.99 -2.30 6.84
C GLY A 33 -3.88 -1.88 7.81
N ALA A 34 -3.66 -0.58 7.99
CA ALA A 34 -2.46 -0.07 8.67
C ALA A 34 -2.27 -0.64 10.09
N GLY A 35 -3.36 -0.98 10.77
CA GLY A 35 -3.32 -1.62 12.09
C GLY A 35 -2.61 -2.98 12.13
N SER A 36 -2.54 -3.72 11.03
CA SER A 36 -1.83 -5.02 11.00
C SER A 36 -0.31 -4.86 11.16
N SER A 37 0.25 -3.74 10.70
CA SER A 37 1.68 -3.47 10.75
C SER A 37 2.09 -2.65 11.98
N ALA A 38 1.12 -2.15 12.76
CA ALA A 38 1.39 -1.33 13.95
C ALA A 38 2.17 -2.08 15.02
N CYS A 39 1.97 -3.41 15.14
CA CYS A 39 2.71 -4.25 16.07
C CYS A 39 4.20 -4.38 15.74
N ALA A 40 4.59 -4.11 14.48
CA ALA A 40 5.98 -4.08 14.02
C ALA A 40 6.63 -2.68 14.13
N GLY A 41 5.93 -1.70 14.73
CA GLY A 41 6.42 -0.33 14.90
C GLY A 41 6.08 0.63 13.75
N LEU A 42 5.35 0.17 12.72
CA LEU A 42 4.88 1.03 11.65
C LEU A 42 3.67 1.89 12.10
N PRO A 43 3.52 3.11 11.56
CA PRO A 43 2.48 4.02 12.02
C PRO A 43 1.09 3.63 11.51
N LEU A 44 0.06 3.95 12.32
CA LEU A 44 -1.31 4.05 11.84
C LEU A 44 -1.46 5.24 10.85
N THR A 45 -2.53 5.28 10.07
CA THR A 45 -2.74 6.30 9.02
C THR A 45 -2.66 7.76 9.54
N ASN A 46 -3.20 8.03 10.73
CA ASN A 46 -3.12 9.34 11.38
C ASN A 46 -1.68 9.68 11.83
N GLN A 47 -0.96 8.69 12.38
CA GLN A 47 0.44 8.85 12.78
C GLN A 47 1.34 9.05 11.55
N LEU A 48 1.07 8.33 10.46
CA LEU A 48 1.75 8.50 9.18
C LEU A 48 1.57 9.92 8.67
N THR A 49 0.34 10.45 8.75
CA THR A 49 0.04 11.82 8.36
C THR A 49 0.88 12.81 9.16
N ASN A 50 0.86 12.73 10.49
CA ASN A 50 1.63 13.64 11.34
C ASN A 50 3.14 13.57 11.05
N LYS A 51 3.71 12.36 10.98
CA LYS A 51 5.14 12.18 10.70
C LYS A 51 5.54 12.67 9.31
N ALA A 52 4.69 12.47 8.30
CA ALA A 52 4.96 12.95 6.94
C ALA A 52 4.95 14.48 6.88
N LEU A 53 4.02 15.14 7.58
CA LEU A 53 3.95 16.62 7.67
C LEU A 53 5.17 17.23 8.37
N GLU A 54 5.80 16.50 9.28
CA GLU A 54 7.01 16.93 10.00
C GLU A 54 8.31 16.69 9.22
N SER A 55 8.26 16.00 8.08
CA SER A 55 9.46 15.58 7.34
C SER A 55 10.33 16.74 6.85
N ASP A 56 11.65 16.56 6.98
CA ASP A 56 12.67 17.45 6.42
C ASP A 56 12.78 17.38 4.89
N ARG A 57 12.11 16.40 4.26
CA ARG A 57 11.99 16.32 2.80
C ARG A 57 11.10 17.43 2.22
N LEU A 58 10.19 17.96 3.03
CA LEU A 58 9.21 18.95 2.58
C LEU A 58 9.85 20.34 2.50
N SER A 59 9.82 20.93 1.31
CA SER A 59 10.18 22.32 1.10
C SER A 59 9.19 23.26 1.80
N ALA A 60 9.57 24.54 1.93
CA ALA A 60 8.70 25.57 2.51
C ALA A 60 7.37 25.70 1.73
N ASP A 61 7.41 25.53 0.41
CA ASP A 61 6.21 25.56 -0.44
C ASP A 61 5.33 24.34 -0.15
N SER A 62 5.89 23.13 -0.12
CA SER A 62 5.13 21.90 0.19
C SER A 62 4.49 21.94 1.58
N LYS A 63 5.21 22.45 2.60
CA LYS A 63 4.66 22.64 3.95
C LYS A 63 3.48 23.61 3.96
N ARG A 64 3.56 24.72 3.20
CA ARG A 64 2.45 25.69 3.08
C ARG A 64 1.25 25.11 2.34
N ILE A 65 1.49 24.39 1.24
CA ILE A 65 0.43 23.70 0.49
C ILE A 65 -0.30 22.73 1.42
N LEU A 66 0.43 21.85 2.10
CA LEU A 66 -0.13 20.88 3.03
C LEU A 66 -0.90 21.54 4.17
N SER A 67 -0.37 22.62 4.76
CA SER A 67 -1.06 23.38 5.82
C SER A 67 -2.38 23.96 5.31
N SER A 68 -2.41 24.46 4.07
CA SER A 68 -3.62 25.03 3.45
C SER A 68 -4.67 23.95 3.19
N ILE A 69 -4.24 22.77 2.72
CA ILE A 69 -5.13 21.61 2.54
C ILE A 69 -5.66 21.13 3.90
N GLN A 70 -4.78 21.00 4.90
CA GLN A 70 -5.19 20.58 6.25
C GLN A 70 -6.24 21.53 6.82
N TYR A 71 -6.08 22.84 6.63
CA TYR A 71 -7.06 23.84 7.01
C TYR A 71 -8.39 23.68 6.27
N SER A 72 -8.39 23.35 4.96
CA SER A 72 -9.63 23.12 4.21
C SER A 72 -10.40 21.89 4.66
N PHE A 73 -9.74 20.93 5.32
CA PHE A 73 -10.37 19.75 5.92
C PHE A 73 -10.71 19.93 7.41
N ALA A 74 -10.62 21.13 7.98
CA ALA A 74 -10.95 21.36 9.38
C ALA A 74 -12.41 20.94 9.67
N GLY A 75 -12.58 20.04 10.66
CA GLY A 75 -13.89 19.50 11.03
C GLY A 75 -14.38 18.29 10.22
N ALA A 76 -13.55 17.75 9.30
CA ALA A 76 -13.89 16.53 8.57
C ALA A 76 -14.14 15.33 9.50
N ASN A 77 -15.15 14.52 9.17
CA ASN A 77 -15.49 13.28 9.86
C ASN A 77 -15.81 12.18 8.83
N PRO A 78 -15.02 11.09 8.73
CA PRO A 78 -13.81 10.83 9.52
C PRO A 78 -12.71 11.88 9.27
N THR A 79 -11.76 11.98 10.21
CA THR A 79 -10.63 12.90 10.09
C THR A 79 -9.83 12.61 8.83
N SER A 80 -9.52 13.67 8.08
CA SER A 80 -8.71 13.55 6.86
C SER A 80 -7.28 13.10 7.16
N HIS A 81 -6.67 12.47 6.19
CA HIS A 81 -5.30 11.96 6.27
C HIS A 81 -4.49 12.26 5.01
N ILE A 82 -3.22 11.90 5.03
CA ILE A 82 -2.27 12.21 3.95
C ILE A 82 -2.72 11.73 2.56
N GLU A 83 -3.47 10.62 2.45
CA GLU A 83 -4.01 10.19 1.15
C GLU A 83 -5.10 11.14 0.61
N ASP A 84 -5.86 11.82 1.48
CA ASP A 84 -6.83 12.85 1.06
C ASP A 84 -6.08 14.10 0.58
N TYR A 85 -4.99 14.45 1.26
CA TYR A 85 -4.18 15.63 0.89
C TYR A 85 -3.48 15.43 -0.44
N LEU A 86 -2.94 14.22 -0.66
CA LEU A 86 -2.42 13.82 -1.97
C LEU A 86 -3.52 13.80 -3.04
N SER A 87 -4.76 13.43 -2.67
CA SER A 87 -5.89 13.44 -3.61
C SER A 87 -6.18 14.85 -4.13
N GLU A 88 -6.30 15.83 -3.23
CA GLU A 88 -6.50 17.26 -3.58
C GLU A 88 -5.35 17.80 -4.45
N LEU A 89 -4.11 17.48 -4.09
CA LEU A 89 -2.92 17.87 -4.85
C LEU A 89 -2.96 17.35 -6.29
N VAL A 90 -3.36 16.09 -6.48
CA VAL A 90 -3.43 15.52 -7.83
C VAL A 90 -4.58 16.12 -8.63
N ASP A 91 -5.69 16.47 -8.00
CA ASP A 91 -6.80 17.16 -8.69
C ASP A 91 -6.37 18.55 -9.19
N TRP A 92 -5.62 19.29 -8.38
CA TRP A 92 -5.00 20.55 -8.81
C TRP A 92 -3.95 20.34 -9.90
N LEU A 93 -3.13 19.28 -9.82
CA LEU A 93 -2.19 18.91 -10.87
C LEU A 93 -2.91 18.63 -12.19
N ALA A 94 -4.07 17.97 -12.16
CA ALA A 94 -4.88 17.71 -13.33
C ALA A 94 -5.47 19.01 -13.92
N ILE A 95 -5.87 19.97 -13.07
CA ILE A 95 -6.34 21.29 -13.52
C ILE A 95 -5.22 22.04 -14.24
N THR A 96 -4.03 22.15 -13.63
CA THR A 96 -2.88 22.85 -14.23
C THR A 96 -2.48 22.20 -15.55
N SER A 97 -2.41 20.86 -15.61
CA SER A 97 -2.13 20.09 -16.83
C SER A 97 -3.10 20.43 -17.97
N ARG A 98 -4.41 20.49 -17.68
CA ARG A 98 -5.42 20.83 -18.69
C ARG A 98 -5.28 22.25 -19.21
N ARG A 99 -4.89 23.22 -18.37
CA ARG A 99 -4.68 24.61 -18.77
C ARG A 99 -3.44 24.74 -19.67
N ILE A 100 -2.34 24.09 -19.29
CA ILE A 100 -1.10 24.04 -20.08
C ILE A 100 -1.36 23.45 -21.47
N ASN A 101 -2.06 22.31 -21.53
CA ASN A 101 -2.37 21.64 -22.80
C ASN A 101 -3.27 22.46 -23.73
N ARG A 102 -3.94 23.49 -23.23
CA ARG A 102 -4.77 24.42 -24.01
C ARG A 102 -4.07 25.75 -24.31
N GLY A 103 -2.81 25.92 -23.93
CA GLY A 103 -2.03 27.13 -24.17
C GLY A 103 -2.50 28.35 -23.36
N ILE A 104 -3.08 28.13 -22.18
CA ILE A 104 -3.47 29.24 -21.29
C ILE A 104 -2.23 29.76 -20.53
N ASP A 105 -1.94 31.06 -20.66
CA ASP A 105 -0.80 31.71 -20.01
C ASP A 105 -0.84 31.62 -18.47
N SER A 106 -2.02 31.77 -17.87
CA SER A 106 -2.24 31.54 -16.43
C SER A 106 -2.69 30.11 -16.18
N SER A 107 -1.71 29.21 -16.01
CA SER A 107 -1.97 27.79 -15.72
C SER A 107 -1.91 27.44 -14.23
N ASN A 108 -1.50 28.37 -13.37
CA ASN A 108 -1.34 28.17 -11.92
C ASN A 108 -2.68 27.92 -11.21
N VAL A 109 -2.62 27.33 -10.01
CA VAL A 109 -3.77 27.19 -9.10
C VAL A 109 -3.53 27.99 -7.84
N LYS A 110 -4.58 28.62 -7.31
CA LYS A 110 -4.52 29.30 -6.02
C LYS A 110 -4.84 28.29 -4.91
N ILE A 111 -3.90 28.14 -3.96
CA ILE A 111 -4.05 27.30 -2.77
C ILE A 111 -3.82 28.19 -1.56
N GLY A 112 -4.85 28.37 -0.73
CA GLY A 112 -4.87 29.45 0.26
C GLY A 112 -4.76 30.81 -0.46
N ASP A 113 -3.74 31.59 -0.10
CA ASP A 113 -3.50 32.93 -0.69
C ASP A 113 -2.39 32.97 -1.73
N ILE A 114 -1.77 31.83 -2.05
CA ILE A 114 -0.60 31.74 -2.93
C ILE A 114 -0.95 30.99 -4.21
N GLU A 115 -0.39 31.43 -5.33
CA GLU A 115 -0.46 30.69 -6.60
C GLU A 115 0.70 29.71 -6.74
N TYR A 116 0.38 28.48 -7.09
CA TYR A 116 1.36 27.42 -7.32
C TYR A 116 1.32 26.94 -8.78
N SER A 117 2.51 26.80 -9.34
CA SER A 117 2.72 26.29 -10.70
C SER A 117 2.60 24.77 -10.77
N HIS A 118 2.37 24.25 -11.97
CA HIS A 118 2.37 22.80 -12.25
C HIS A 118 3.63 22.09 -11.71
N LYS A 119 4.81 22.71 -11.87
CA LYS A 119 6.09 22.15 -11.41
C LYS A 119 6.17 22.10 -9.88
N GLN A 120 5.65 23.11 -9.18
CA GLN A 120 5.62 23.11 -7.71
C GLN A 120 4.67 22.04 -7.16
N LEU A 121 3.54 21.79 -7.82
CA LEU A 121 2.63 20.71 -7.43
C LEU A 121 3.27 19.32 -7.61
N ILE A 122 3.98 19.08 -8.72
CA ILE A 122 4.76 17.85 -8.91
C ILE A 122 5.79 17.68 -7.80
N ALA A 123 6.57 18.73 -7.53
CA ALA A 123 7.58 18.70 -6.48
C ALA A 123 6.97 18.39 -5.11
N ALA A 124 5.84 19.01 -4.77
CA ALA A 124 5.15 18.74 -3.51
C ALA A 124 4.65 17.29 -3.40
N ILE A 125 4.08 16.72 -4.46
CA ILE A 125 3.65 15.31 -4.49
C ILE A 125 4.85 14.38 -4.30
N ASP A 126 5.96 14.62 -5.00
CA ASP A 126 7.17 13.80 -4.90
C ASP A 126 7.80 13.89 -3.51
N GLU A 127 7.88 15.09 -2.92
CA GLU A 127 8.38 15.30 -1.55
C GLU A 127 7.51 14.60 -0.51
N ILE A 128 6.18 14.61 -0.66
CA ILE A 128 5.26 13.88 0.24
C ILE A 128 5.44 12.36 0.10
N LYS A 129 5.56 11.86 -1.13
CA LYS A 129 5.82 10.43 -1.36
C LYS A 129 7.12 9.99 -0.70
N LEU A 130 8.17 10.80 -0.78
CA LEU A 130 9.44 10.55 -0.09
C LEU A 130 9.33 10.62 1.43
N ALA A 131 8.56 11.58 1.95
CA ALA A 131 8.27 11.67 3.38
C ALA A 131 7.55 10.40 3.89
N ILE A 132 6.54 9.91 3.17
CA ILE A 132 5.85 8.65 3.48
C ILE A 132 6.82 7.47 3.43
N PHE A 133 7.67 7.41 2.40
CA PHE A 133 8.67 6.36 2.27
C PHE A 133 9.63 6.34 3.45
N ASP A 134 10.20 7.48 3.85
CA ASP A 134 11.13 7.55 4.98
C ASP A 134 10.48 7.14 6.30
N VAL A 135 9.17 7.39 6.46
CA VAL A 135 8.40 7.00 7.65
C VAL A 135 8.11 5.49 7.72
N ILE A 136 7.95 4.83 6.57
CA ILE A 136 7.58 3.41 6.47
C ILE A 136 8.82 2.52 6.30
N ASN A 137 9.81 2.97 5.54
CA ASN A 137 11.02 2.23 5.21
C ASN A 137 12.06 2.37 6.32
N ILE A 138 11.70 1.86 7.50
CA ILE A 138 12.53 1.80 8.70
C ILE A 138 12.85 0.35 9.05
N GLU A 139 13.78 0.15 9.99
CA GLU A 139 14.02 -1.17 10.57
C GLU A 139 12.83 -1.58 11.46
N VAL A 140 12.33 -2.80 11.25
CA VAL A 140 11.13 -3.34 11.89
C VAL A 140 11.32 -4.81 12.24
N ASP A 141 10.54 -5.30 13.20
CA ASP A 141 10.50 -6.72 13.57
C ASP A 141 9.35 -7.44 12.85
N SER A 142 9.67 -8.45 12.05
CA SER A 142 8.71 -9.27 11.30
C SER A 142 8.16 -10.47 12.07
N GLU A 143 8.61 -10.75 13.31
CA GLU A 143 8.30 -12.00 14.02
C GLU A 143 6.78 -12.28 14.09
N ILE A 144 5.98 -11.26 14.40
CA ILE A 144 4.52 -11.40 14.50
C ILE A 144 3.90 -11.73 13.13
N HIS A 145 4.39 -11.12 12.05
CA HIS A 145 3.90 -11.35 10.69
C HIS A 145 4.26 -12.76 10.21
N GLU A 146 5.48 -13.22 10.50
CA GLU A 146 5.90 -14.59 10.23
C GLU A 146 5.06 -15.61 11.00
N ARG A 147 4.78 -15.36 12.29
CA ARG A 147 3.89 -16.21 13.09
C ARG A 147 2.48 -16.23 12.51
N PHE A 148 1.96 -15.09 12.07
CA PHE A 148 0.65 -14.99 11.42
C PHE A 148 0.61 -15.81 10.13
N VAL A 149 1.59 -15.64 9.24
CA VAL A 149 1.73 -16.41 8.00
C VAL A 149 1.82 -17.91 8.29
N LYS A 150 2.71 -18.33 9.19
CA LYS A 150 2.84 -19.74 9.60
C LYS A 150 1.53 -20.30 10.15
N ALA A 151 0.83 -19.55 10.98
CA ALA A 151 -0.45 -19.97 11.56
C ALA A 151 -1.55 -20.11 10.50
N LEU A 152 -1.59 -19.21 9.50
CA LEU A 152 -2.61 -19.22 8.47
C LEU A 152 -2.37 -20.30 7.41
N HIS A 153 -1.11 -20.63 7.13
CA HIS A 153 -0.71 -21.62 6.13
C HIS A 153 -0.43 -23.03 6.69
N ARG A 154 -0.55 -23.23 8.01
CA ARG A 154 -0.37 -24.54 8.63
C ARG A 154 -1.41 -25.56 8.15
N PRO A 155 -1.06 -26.86 8.12
CA PRO A 155 -2.02 -27.93 7.97
C PRO A 155 -3.08 -27.92 9.07
N MET A 156 -4.35 -27.92 8.65
CA MET A 156 -5.49 -28.01 9.57
C MET A 156 -5.58 -29.39 10.24
N ARG A 157 -5.01 -30.44 9.62
CA ARG A 157 -4.97 -31.79 10.19
C ARG A 157 -3.58 -32.42 9.95
N PRO A 158 -2.94 -32.97 10.98
CA PRO A 158 -1.69 -33.73 10.83
C PRO A 158 -1.86 -34.86 9.80
N GLY A 159 -0.94 -34.98 8.85
CA GLY A 159 -0.91 -36.08 7.87
C GLY A 159 -1.87 -35.96 6.68
N LYS A 160 -2.62 -34.86 6.53
CA LYS A 160 -3.31 -34.52 5.28
C LYS A 160 -2.58 -33.40 4.56
N GLU A 161 -2.51 -33.49 3.23
CA GLU A 161 -2.08 -32.36 2.41
C GLU A 161 -2.98 -31.15 2.69
N ASN A 162 -2.36 -29.97 2.70
CA ASN A 162 -3.05 -28.70 2.88
C ASN A 162 -4.22 -28.60 1.90
N HIS A 163 -5.32 -27.96 2.35
CA HIS A 163 -6.39 -27.54 1.44
C HIS A 163 -5.78 -26.86 0.21
N THR A 164 -6.26 -27.26 -0.96
CA THR A 164 -5.66 -27.08 -2.29
C THR A 164 -5.71 -25.66 -2.85
N GLY A 165 -5.93 -24.65 -1.99
CA GLY A 165 -6.17 -23.27 -2.36
C GLY A 165 -5.08 -22.33 -1.89
N SER A 166 -4.74 -21.37 -2.74
CA SER A 166 -3.89 -20.23 -2.37
C SER A 166 -4.63 -19.31 -1.39
N VAL A 167 -3.92 -18.72 -0.43
CA VAL A 167 -4.44 -17.65 0.43
C VAL A 167 -4.33 -16.31 -0.29
N ASP A 168 -5.45 -15.60 -0.43
CA ASP A 168 -5.49 -14.28 -1.07
C ASP A 168 -5.37 -13.16 -0.03
N TYR A 169 -4.31 -12.35 -0.12
CA TYR A 169 -4.04 -11.21 0.73
C TYR A 169 -4.42 -9.91 0.01
N LEU A 170 -5.46 -9.23 0.48
CA LEU A 170 -5.84 -7.89 0.06
C LEU A 170 -5.14 -6.89 0.97
N VAL A 171 -4.12 -6.21 0.46
CA VAL A 171 -3.22 -5.37 1.27
C VAL A 171 -3.44 -3.90 0.92
N MET A 172 -3.89 -3.14 1.92
CA MET A 172 -4.07 -1.69 1.82
C MET A 172 -2.81 -0.93 2.27
N ASN A 173 -1.86 -1.62 2.91
CA ASN A 173 -0.65 -1.02 3.46
C ASN A 173 0.41 -0.82 2.38
N TYR A 174 1.26 0.19 2.56
CA TYR A 174 2.39 0.41 1.66
C TYR A 174 3.63 -0.43 1.98
N ASP A 175 3.78 -0.93 3.21
CA ASP A 175 4.93 -1.74 3.66
C ASP A 175 5.00 -3.13 3.02
N THR A 176 6.10 -3.87 3.20
CA THR A 176 6.32 -5.19 2.56
C THR A 176 6.27 -6.38 3.53
N LEU A 177 5.79 -6.18 4.77
CA LEU A 177 5.97 -7.15 5.85
C LEU A 177 5.33 -8.52 5.56
N ILE A 178 4.22 -8.54 4.82
CA ILE A 178 3.54 -9.79 4.47
C ILE A 178 4.28 -10.52 3.36
N GLU A 179 4.75 -9.80 2.35
CA GLU A 179 5.60 -10.34 1.29
C GLU A 179 6.87 -10.96 1.88
N ASP A 180 7.52 -10.25 2.81
CA ASP A 180 8.72 -10.72 3.51
C ASP A 180 8.41 -11.94 4.41
N ALA A 181 7.32 -11.92 5.18
CA ALA A 181 6.90 -13.03 6.02
C ALA A 181 6.53 -14.30 5.21
N LEU A 182 5.90 -14.14 4.04
CA LEU A 182 5.63 -15.24 3.10
C LEU A 182 6.95 -15.84 2.56
N ALA A 183 7.87 -14.97 2.12
CA ALA A 183 9.17 -15.40 1.60
C ALA A 183 10.00 -16.15 2.66
N LEU A 184 10.10 -15.61 3.86
CA LEU A 184 10.84 -16.20 4.99
C LEU A 184 10.19 -17.49 5.52
N SER A 185 8.91 -17.71 5.21
CA SER A 185 8.21 -18.97 5.51
C SER A 185 8.29 -19.99 4.37
N GLU A 186 9.12 -19.76 3.35
CA GLU A 186 9.33 -20.63 2.19
C GLU A 186 8.05 -20.87 1.36
N LEU A 187 7.11 -19.93 1.38
CA LEU A 187 5.85 -20.03 0.64
C LEU A 187 5.98 -19.41 -0.75
N LYS A 188 5.46 -20.12 -1.75
CA LYS A 188 5.38 -19.64 -3.13
C LYS A 188 4.25 -18.62 -3.23
N TYR A 189 4.60 -17.34 -3.30
CA TYR A 189 3.62 -16.28 -3.48
C TYR A 189 3.80 -15.52 -4.81
N ALA A 190 2.73 -14.86 -5.24
CA ALA A 190 2.76 -13.90 -6.33
C ALA A 190 2.23 -12.54 -5.84
N ASP A 191 2.97 -11.47 -6.10
CA ASP A 191 2.58 -10.07 -5.78
C ASP A 191 2.35 -9.23 -7.05
N GLY A 192 2.39 -9.86 -8.22
CA GLY A 192 2.27 -9.21 -9.52
C GLY A 192 3.60 -8.70 -10.10
N ILE A 193 4.71 -8.79 -9.35
CA ILE A 193 6.04 -8.47 -9.85
C ILE A 193 6.78 -9.77 -10.22
N GLU A 194 7.30 -9.83 -11.44
CA GLU A 194 8.16 -10.93 -11.89
C GLU A 194 9.62 -10.50 -11.88
N GLY A 195 10.48 -11.38 -11.37
CA GLY A 195 11.89 -11.11 -11.12
C GLY A 195 12.31 -11.61 -9.74
N GLY A 196 13.32 -10.96 -9.15
CA GLY A 196 13.79 -11.23 -7.80
C GLY A 196 13.84 -9.93 -6.99
N VAL A 197 15.02 -9.58 -6.49
CA VAL A 197 15.23 -8.30 -5.76
C VAL A 197 14.87 -7.08 -6.63
N SER A 198 15.06 -7.19 -7.95
CA SER A 198 14.48 -6.29 -8.94
C SER A 198 13.52 -7.05 -9.85
N GLY A 199 12.48 -6.39 -10.34
CA GLY A 199 11.45 -7.01 -11.15
C GLY A 199 10.55 -6.02 -11.87
N TRP A 200 9.64 -6.55 -12.70
CA TRP A 200 8.68 -5.79 -13.49
C TRP A 200 7.25 -6.30 -13.27
N TRP A 201 6.26 -5.44 -13.47
CA TRP A 201 4.86 -5.85 -13.45
C TRP A 201 4.55 -6.94 -14.47
N SER A 202 4.02 -8.06 -13.99
CA SER A 202 3.62 -9.23 -14.75
C SER A 202 2.39 -9.86 -14.07
N PRO A 203 1.15 -9.48 -14.47
CA PRO A 203 -0.07 -9.92 -13.81
C PRO A 203 -0.36 -11.42 -14.02
N THR A 204 0.34 -12.08 -14.95
CA THR A 204 0.27 -13.52 -15.19
C THR A 204 0.92 -14.33 -14.06
N THR A 205 1.76 -13.70 -13.22
CA THR A 205 2.34 -14.34 -12.04
C THR A 205 1.28 -14.86 -11.07
N PHE A 206 0.15 -14.16 -10.96
CA PHE A 206 -0.99 -14.58 -10.13
C PHE A 206 -1.69 -15.85 -10.61
N ASP A 207 -1.49 -16.24 -11.89
CA ASP A 207 -2.11 -17.41 -12.51
C ASP A 207 -1.20 -18.64 -12.47
N LYS A 208 0.00 -18.51 -11.88
CA LYS A 208 0.92 -19.64 -11.69
C LYS A 208 0.24 -20.72 -10.85
N LYS A 209 0.43 -21.98 -11.27
CA LYS A 209 -0.09 -23.14 -10.53
C LYS A 209 0.70 -23.32 -9.23
N SER A 210 0.03 -23.90 -8.23
CA SER A 210 0.66 -24.27 -6.94
C SER A 210 1.26 -23.07 -6.19
N LEU A 211 0.59 -21.91 -6.26
CA LEU A 211 0.86 -20.79 -5.37
C LEU A 211 0.25 -21.06 -3.99
N ASP A 212 1.04 -20.85 -2.94
CA ASP A 212 0.58 -20.85 -1.56
C ASP A 212 -0.17 -19.55 -1.24
N ALA A 213 0.24 -18.42 -1.84
CA ALA A 213 -0.38 -17.11 -1.61
C ALA A 213 -0.43 -16.20 -2.84
N ARG A 214 -1.38 -15.28 -2.85
CA ARG A 214 -1.41 -14.12 -3.77
C ARG A 214 -1.53 -12.84 -2.95
N VAL A 215 -0.71 -11.84 -3.27
CA VAL A 215 -0.69 -10.56 -2.57
C VAL A 215 -1.14 -9.46 -3.53
N PHE A 216 -2.25 -8.82 -3.20
CA PHE A 216 -2.84 -7.75 -4.00
C PHE A 216 -2.66 -6.41 -3.28
N LYS A 217 -1.69 -5.61 -3.73
CA LYS A 217 -1.35 -4.28 -3.17
C LYS A 217 -2.26 -3.19 -3.70
N LEU A 218 -3.39 -2.96 -3.05
CA LEU A 218 -4.49 -2.15 -3.59
C LEU A 218 -4.23 -0.63 -3.56
N HIS A 219 -3.33 -0.16 -2.69
CA HIS A 219 -2.94 1.26 -2.60
C HIS A 219 -1.55 1.55 -3.19
N GLY A 220 -0.85 0.51 -3.65
CA GLY A 220 0.55 0.58 -4.05
C GLY A 220 1.50 0.07 -2.98
N SER A 221 2.80 0.32 -3.17
CA SER A 221 3.86 -0.20 -2.29
C SER A 221 5.04 0.76 -2.25
N VAL A 222 5.71 0.85 -1.10
CA VAL A 222 6.94 1.65 -0.94
C VAL A 222 8.10 1.15 -1.81
N ASN A 223 8.09 -0.14 -2.17
CA ASN A 223 9.13 -0.75 -3.01
C ASN A 223 8.80 -0.74 -4.51
N TRP A 224 7.73 -0.05 -4.93
CA TRP A 224 7.37 0.15 -6.33
C TRP A 224 7.86 1.51 -6.82
N ALA A 225 8.51 1.51 -7.97
CA ALA A 225 8.88 2.70 -8.73
C ALA A 225 8.12 2.71 -10.05
N GLU A 226 7.63 3.88 -10.48
CA GLU A 226 7.07 4.01 -11.83
C GLU A 226 8.17 3.92 -12.89
N HIS A 227 7.84 3.30 -14.03
CA HIS A 227 8.71 3.29 -15.21
C HIS A 227 8.62 4.65 -15.95
N PRO A 228 9.72 5.24 -16.44
CA PRO A 228 9.66 6.49 -17.22
C PRO A 228 8.80 6.39 -18.49
N SER A 229 8.70 5.19 -19.07
CA SER A 229 7.97 4.92 -20.31
C SER A 229 6.80 3.93 -20.16
N SER A 230 6.39 3.59 -18.92
CA SER A 230 5.24 2.71 -18.66
C SER A 230 4.51 3.15 -17.40
N THR A 231 3.21 2.94 -17.34
CA THR A 231 2.38 3.19 -16.14
C THR A 231 2.49 2.06 -15.12
N THR A 232 3.18 0.97 -15.47
CA THR A 232 3.30 -0.21 -14.63
C THR A 232 4.47 -0.12 -13.63
N PRO A 233 4.36 -0.76 -12.45
CA PRO A 233 5.40 -0.71 -11.44
C PRO A 233 6.63 -1.51 -11.84
N LEU A 234 7.79 -1.00 -11.41
CA LEU A 234 9.05 -1.73 -11.30
C LEU A 234 9.43 -1.89 -9.83
N ARG A 235 10.06 -3.00 -9.49
CA ARG A 235 10.84 -3.14 -8.26
C ARG A 235 12.31 -2.98 -8.62
N ILE A 236 13.02 -2.13 -7.89
CA ILE A 236 14.45 -1.86 -8.14
C ILE A 236 15.20 -2.14 -6.84
N ALA A 237 16.24 -2.97 -6.91
CA ALA A 237 17.01 -3.34 -5.74
C ALA A 237 17.63 -2.11 -5.05
N SER A 238 17.52 -2.05 -3.72
CA SER A 238 17.94 -0.91 -2.88
C SER A 238 19.43 -0.55 -3.00
N HIS A 239 20.29 -1.54 -3.29
CA HIS A 239 21.72 -1.32 -3.45
C HIS A 239 22.09 -0.65 -4.78
N LEU A 240 21.19 -0.62 -5.77
CA LEU A 240 21.47 0.00 -7.07
C LEU A 240 21.41 1.52 -6.97
N LYS A 241 22.39 2.21 -7.59
CA LYS A 241 22.39 3.68 -7.69
C LYS A 241 21.09 4.24 -8.28
N ARG A 242 20.44 3.48 -9.17
CA ARG A 242 19.15 3.85 -9.75
C ARG A 242 18.08 4.04 -8.67
N ASN A 243 18.00 3.14 -7.68
CA ASN A 243 17.10 3.27 -6.55
C ASN A 243 17.44 4.51 -5.71
N LYS A 244 18.74 4.73 -5.42
CA LYS A 244 19.21 5.90 -4.64
C LYS A 244 19.02 7.26 -5.33
N ASN A 245 19.10 7.29 -6.66
CA ASN A 245 18.88 8.47 -7.49
C ASN A 245 17.38 8.71 -7.77
N GLN A 246 16.53 7.74 -7.45
CA GLN A 246 15.09 7.81 -7.68
C GLN A 246 14.37 8.47 -6.50
N THR A 247 14.52 9.80 -6.40
CA THR A 247 13.37 10.63 -6.04
C THR A 247 12.19 10.43 -7.02
N ALA A 248 12.49 9.91 -8.21
CA ALA A 248 11.49 9.50 -9.18
C ALA A 248 10.72 8.24 -8.74
N LYS A 249 9.54 8.54 -8.15
CA LYS A 249 8.27 7.88 -8.43
C LYS A 249 7.93 6.64 -7.60
N ILE A 250 8.05 6.72 -6.27
CA ILE A 250 7.37 5.79 -5.36
C ILE A 250 5.89 5.72 -5.77
N MET A 251 5.42 4.52 -6.06
CA MET A 251 4.06 4.30 -6.56
C MET A 251 3.08 4.19 -5.39
N ILE A 252 2.89 5.29 -4.67
CA ILE A 252 1.80 5.52 -3.72
C ILE A 252 0.75 6.37 -4.42
N TRP A 253 -0.43 5.83 -4.64
CA TRP A 253 -1.49 6.56 -5.35
C TRP A 253 -2.66 6.91 -4.42
N PRO A 254 -3.04 8.20 -4.37
CA PRO A 254 -4.14 8.65 -3.54
C PRO A 254 -5.51 8.26 -4.13
N ALA A 255 -6.57 8.46 -3.35
CA ALA A 255 -7.90 7.98 -3.68
C ALA A 255 -8.52 8.66 -4.93
N SER A 256 -8.25 9.94 -5.21
CA SER A 256 -8.92 10.67 -6.30
C SER A 256 -8.55 10.20 -7.71
N THR A 257 -7.31 9.75 -7.94
CA THR A 257 -6.89 9.22 -9.25
C THR A 257 -7.37 7.80 -9.52
N LYS A 258 -7.89 7.10 -8.50
CA LYS A 258 -8.30 5.71 -8.63
C LYS A 258 -9.27 5.56 -9.80
N TYR A 259 -10.24 6.43 -10.05
CA TYR A 259 -11.22 6.18 -11.11
C TYR A 259 -10.62 6.02 -12.52
N ARG A 260 -9.69 6.89 -12.95
CA ARG A 260 -9.06 6.79 -14.27
C ARG A 260 -7.96 5.72 -14.30
N GLU A 261 -7.18 5.61 -13.23
CA GLU A 261 -6.04 4.70 -13.15
C GLU A 261 -6.45 3.25 -12.79
N THR A 262 -7.64 3.03 -12.21
CA THR A 262 -8.26 1.70 -12.07
C THR A 262 -8.55 1.06 -13.44
N GLN A 263 -8.49 1.81 -14.53
CA GLN A 263 -8.61 1.28 -15.89
C GLN A 263 -7.25 0.88 -16.48
N LEU A 264 -6.14 1.22 -15.81
CA LEU A 264 -4.78 0.91 -16.23
C LEU A 264 -4.11 -0.06 -15.25
N ASP A 265 -3.08 -0.74 -15.75
CA ASP A 265 -2.24 -1.56 -14.90
C ASP A 265 -1.34 -0.70 -14.00
N PRO A 266 -1.09 -1.12 -12.75
CA PRO A 266 -1.40 -2.44 -12.19
C PRO A 266 -2.80 -2.59 -11.59
N TYR A 267 -3.50 -1.48 -11.34
CA TYR A 267 -4.70 -1.43 -10.50
C TYR A 267 -5.92 -2.09 -11.13
N ALA A 268 -6.07 -2.01 -12.45
CA ALA A 268 -7.13 -2.72 -13.16
C ALA A 268 -7.10 -4.22 -12.86
N ASN A 269 -5.93 -4.84 -13.00
CA ASN A 269 -5.71 -6.25 -12.68
C ASN A 269 -5.90 -6.54 -11.19
N LEU A 270 -5.31 -5.74 -10.30
CA LEU A 270 -5.39 -5.93 -8.85
C LEU A 270 -6.83 -5.87 -8.33
N LEU A 271 -7.60 -4.87 -8.76
CA LEU A 271 -8.98 -4.69 -8.33
C LEU A 271 -9.92 -5.71 -8.96
N GLN A 272 -9.67 -6.12 -10.21
CA GLN A 272 -10.41 -7.21 -10.83
C GLN A 272 -10.21 -8.51 -10.03
N ARG A 273 -8.98 -8.81 -9.62
CA ARG A 273 -8.69 -10.00 -8.79
C ARG A 273 -9.29 -9.87 -7.39
N ALA A 274 -9.17 -8.71 -6.74
CA ALA A 274 -9.81 -8.44 -5.45
C ALA A 274 -11.33 -8.66 -5.49
N ARG A 275 -12.00 -8.22 -6.57
CA ARG A 275 -13.44 -8.47 -6.77
C ARG A 275 -13.78 -9.96 -6.87
N LEU A 276 -12.94 -10.76 -7.52
CA LEU A 276 -13.11 -12.21 -7.62
C LEU A 276 -12.89 -12.91 -6.28
N VAL A 277 -11.94 -12.43 -5.47
CA VAL A 277 -11.72 -12.93 -4.11
C VAL A 277 -12.95 -12.69 -3.23
N LEU A 278 -13.56 -11.51 -3.34
CA LEU A 278 -14.74 -11.13 -2.56
C LEU A 278 -16.05 -11.72 -3.10
N ASN A 279 -16.07 -12.18 -4.34
CA ASN A 279 -17.21 -12.84 -4.98
C ASN A 279 -16.77 -14.17 -5.62
N PRO A 280 -16.42 -15.18 -4.80
CA PRO A 280 -16.05 -16.48 -5.30
C PRO A 280 -17.24 -17.11 -6.06
N LYS A 281 -16.96 -17.65 -7.24
CA LYS A 281 -17.96 -18.34 -8.08
C LYS A 281 -18.19 -19.77 -7.62
#